data_AF-A0A848W9P3-F1
#
_entry.id   AF-A0A848W9P3-F1
#
_cell.length_a   1.000
_cell.length_b   1.000
_cell.length_c   1.000
_cell.angle_alpha   90.00
_cell.angle_beta   90.00
_cell.angle_gamma   90.00
#
_symmetry.space_group_name_H-M   'P 1'
#
loop_
_entity.id
_entity.type
_entity.pdbx_description
1 polymer ?
#
loop_
_entity_poly.entity_id
_entity_poly.type
_entity_poly.pdbx_seq_one_letter_code
_entity_poly.pdbx_strand_id
1 'polypeptide(L)'
;MKHLSDNGHKLTRYLAILAVAGLMVGTSGPSQAQSGRPLSPIAQNLDANGNGVIERGEARGPADANFDTIDKDKSGTLDGDELFNFFQGGGSAPDAASTPPSSGDAKPGEKRPLSPQAKARDANNNGVLERSETGGPIVANFDAIDKDKSGTLDGDELFEFFQGGSNSSGSGGSGPPANVVVDAVIDEPLSQTVPVLGRIVASEFGPIAARISGPVNEMHVNVGDRVESGAILAVLDRERLSLESDRYEALVKQQSAKLATVLANLEKRSLELKRLEGIRKSAAFSQARFQDAVQDVAAMRGEVAETRAQLAQAEAQLKSANIDVQDGEIRAPYPGVVSAKHTEVGAYLNIGSPVVTLINDLDIEIEADVPGNRLGGLTPGTSIRVTLDDRSEHKAVVRAVIPDENPRTRTRPARFVPNFVDLKKPLATNQSVTVHVPVGEARTVTTVSKDAIVRRGGNVLVFVVRDGNGQPQPVKLGESVGGRFIVTSGVKAGDRVVVRGNENLRPGQRLRISGDPTTPANGVRGGG
;
A
#
# COMPACT_ATOMS: atom_id res chain seq x y z
N MET A 1 65.53 -15.56 23.34
CA MET A 1 65.59 -16.29 24.62
C MET A 1 64.21 -16.13 25.27
N LYS A 2 63.37 -17.13 25.55
CA LYS A 2 63.33 -18.60 25.44
C LYS A 2 61.81 -18.90 25.66
N HIS A 3 61.08 -19.49 24.69
CA HIS A 3 60.44 -20.83 24.75
C HIS A 3 59.56 -21.10 25.99
N LEU A 4 58.33 -21.65 25.97
CA LEU A 4 57.60 -22.63 25.12
C LEU A 4 56.05 -22.35 25.24
N SER A 5 55.16 -22.53 24.24
CA SER A 5 54.72 -23.77 23.52
C SER A 5 53.95 -24.71 24.49
N ASP A 6 52.79 -25.32 24.22
CA ASP A 6 52.02 -25.55 23.00
C ASP A 6 50.67 -26.23 23.33
N ASN A 7 49.87 -26.44 22.27
CA ASN A 7 48.88 -27.51 22.04
C ASN A 7 47.48 -27.34 22.67
N GLY A 8 46.37 -27.46 21.94
CA GLY A 8 46.20 -27.88 20.55
C GLY A 8 45.05 -28.90 20.40
N HIS A 9 44.06 -28.53 19.59
CA HIS A 9 43.29 -29.37 18.66
C HIS A 9 42.05 -30.19 19.08
N LYS A 10 40.94 -29.86 18.36
CA LYS A 10 40.09 -30.70 17.47
C LYS A 10 39.14 -31.72 18.15
N LEU A 11 37.83 -31.49 18.07
CA LEU A 11 36.87 -31.92 17.01
C LEU A 11 36.36 -33.37 17.15
N THR A 12 35.02 -33.45 17.19
CA THR A 12 34.14 -34.55 16.71
C THR A 12 33.95 -35.78 17.60
N ARG A 13 32.69 -36.07 18.00
CA ARG A 13 31.97 -37.32 17.67
C ARG A 13 30.54 -37.38 18.23
N TYR A 14 29.62 -37.60 17.28
CA TYR A 14 28.27 -38.15 17.44
C TYR A 14 28.37 -39.61 17.92
N LEU A 15 27.55 -40.01 18.89
CA LEU A 15 27.13 -41.40 19.08
C LEU A 15 25.86 -41.48 19.94
N ALA A 16 24.89 -42.23 19.42
CA ALA A 16 23.58 -42.53 19.98
C ALA A 16 23.65 -43.50 21.16
N ILE A 17 22.68 -43.43 22.10
CA ILE A 17 22.19 -44.58 22.90
C ILE A 17 20.66 -44.46 23.15
N LEU A 18 20.02 -45.60 22.88
CA LEU A 18 18.66 -46.12 23.07
C LEU A 18 17.87 -45.84 24.37
N ALA A 19 16.58 -45.51 24.16
CA ALA A 19 15.31 -46.05 24.69
C ALA A 19 15.22 -46.92 25.97
N VAL A 20 14.17 -46.65 26.79
CA VAL A 20 13.09 -47.56 27.32
C VAL A 20 12.00 -46.65 27.95
N ALA A 21 10.82 -46.43 27.34
CA ALA A 21 9.55 -47.17 27.40
C ALA A 21 8.64 -46.88 28.63
N GLY A 22 7.42 -46.39 28.35
CA GLY A 22 6.29 -46.26 29.27
C GLY A 22 5.00 -46.07 28.48
N LEU A 23 4.29 -47.18 28.28
CA LEU A 23 3.06 -47.38 27.50
C LEU A 23 1.84 -46.61 28.07
N MET A 24 1.00 -46.05 27.18
CA MET A 24 -0.47 -46.01 27.34
C MET A 24 -1.10 -46.10 25.95
N VAL A 25 -1.98 -47.09 25.80
CA VAL A 25 -2.53 -47.63 24.56
C VAL A 25 -3.81 -46.87 24.19
N GLY A 26 -3.84 -46.29 22.98
CA GLY A 26 -5.06 -45.89 22.28
C GLY A 26 -5.09 -46.64 20.94
N THR A 27 -6.03 -47.55 20.80
CA THR A 27 -6.18 -48.46 19.65
C THR A 27 -6.70 -47.71 18.42
N SER A 28 -5.85 -47.46 17.42
CA SER A 28 -6.28 -47.23 16.04
C SER A 28 -6.07 -48.51 15.23
N GLY A 29 -7.18 -49.10 14.78
CA GLY A 29 -7.16 -50.19 13.81
C GLY A 29 -6.82 -49.67 12.40
N PRO A 30 -6.22 -50.49 11.52
CA PRO A 30 -5.77 -50.05 10.19
C PRO A 30 -6.84 -50.31 9.12
N SER A 31 -7.00 -49.41 8.15
CA SER A 31 -7.61 -49.61 6.81
C SER A 31 -7.96 -48.21 6.26
N GLN A 32 -7.65 -47.75 5.05
CA GLN A 32 -6.94 -48.22 3.87
C GLN A 32 -6.51 -46.94 3.13
N ALA A 33 -5.35 -46.95 2.50
CA ALA A 33 -4.94 -45.87 1.61
C ALA A 33 -5.84 -45.91 0.35
N GLN A 34 -6.79 -44.98 0.22
CA GLN A 34 -7.50 -44.75 -1.03
C GLN A 34 -6.60 -43.91 -1.96
N SER A 35 -6.15 -44.54 -3.04
CA SER A 35 -5.32 -43.95 -4.09
C SER A 35 -6.17 -43.20 -5.12
N GLY A 36 -6.90 -42.18 -4.67
CA GLY A 36 -7.80 -41.40 -5.53
C GLY A 36 -7.86 -39.94 -5.10
N ARG A 37 -8.49 -39.09 -5.92
CA ARG A 37 -8.71 -37.68 -5.55
C ARG A 37 -9.53 -37.58 -4.26
N PRO A 38 -9.20 -36.63 -3.36
CA PRO A 38 -10.04 -36.37 -2.20
C PRO A 38 -11.40 -35.81 -2.62
N LEU A 39 -12.44 -36.12 -1.84
CA LEU A 39 -13.77 -35.53 -2.02
C LEU A 39 -13.70 -34.00 -2.06
N SER A 40 -14.50 -33.36 -2.90
CA SER A 40 -14.64 -31.90 -2.90
C SER A 40 -15.21 -31.40 -1.56
N PRO A 41 -15.00 -30.14 -1.15
CA PRO A 41 -15.54 -29.61 0.10
C PRO A 41 -17.07 -29.73 0.21
N ILE A 42 -17.78 -29.76 -0.91
CA ILE A 42 -19.23 -29.97 -0.95
C ILE A 42 -19.58 -31.43 -0.68
N ALA A 43 -18.84 -32.37 -1.28
CA ALA A 43 -19.03 -33.80 -1.07
C ALA A 43 -18.59 -34.24 0.35
N GLN A 44 -17.54 -33.63 0.91
CA GLN A 44 -17.14 -33.86 2.30
C GLN A 44 -18.24 -33.52 3.32
N ASN A 45 -19.18 -32.63 3.00
CA ASN A 45 -20.33 -32.35 3.86
C ASN A 45 -21.43 -33.42 3.80
N LEU A 46 -21.37 -34.32 2.81
CA LEU A 46 -22.30 -35.43 2.63
C LEU A 46 -21.77 -36.74 3.26
N ASP A 47 -20.45 -36.91 3.30
CA ASP A 47 -19.75 -38.00 4.00
C ASP A 47 -19.97 -37.88 5.52
N ALA A 48 -20.98 -38.57 6.03
CA ALA A 48 -21.42 -38.43 7.42
C ALA A 48 -20.52 -39.22 8.39
N ASN A 49 -19.88 -40.28 7.90
CA ASN A 49 -19.02 -41.15 8.69
C ASN A 49 -17.52 -40.83 8.54
N GLY A 50 -17.15 -39.92 7.64
CA GLY A 50 -15.80 -39.41 7.43
C GLY A 50 -14.85 -40.42 6.79
N ASN A 51 -15.38 -41.38 6.03
CA ASN A 51 -14.59 -42.47 5.45
C ASN A 51 -13.93 -42.10 4.11
N GLY A 52 -14.19 -40.91 3.57
CA GLY A 52 -13.56 -40.40 2.34
C GLY A 52 -14.27 -40.79 1.04
N VAL A 53 -15.43 -41.46 1.12
CA VAL A 53 -16.31 -41.80 -0.02
C VAL A 53 -17.76 -41.46 0.32
N ILE A 54 -18.64 -41.45 -0.68
CA ILE A 54 -20.08 -41.21 -0.46
C ILE A 54 -20.84 -42.52 -0.60
N GLU A 55 -21.45 -42.98 0.48
CA GLU A 55 -22.33 -44.14 0.46
C GLU A 55 -23.71 -43.78 -0.11
N ARG A 56 -24.46 -44.77 -0.61
CA ARG A 56 -25.80 -44.53 -1.18
C ARG A 56 -26.77 -43.83 -0.24
N GLY A 57 -26.69 -44.11 1.07
CA GLY A 57 -27.52 -43.45 2.08
C GLY A 57 -27.14 -41.99 2.35
N GLU A 58 -25.92 -41.59 1.99
CA GLU A 58 -25.34 -40.27 2.17
C GLU A 58 -25.49 -39.38 0.93
N ALA A 59 -25.66 -40.01 -0.23
CA ALA A 59 -25.86 -39.30 -1.49
C ALA A 59 -27.09 -38.39 -1.45
N ARG A 60 -26.94 -37.18 -2.02
CA ARG A 60 -28.01 -36.19 -2.15
C ARG A 60 -27.99 -35.55 -3.54
N GLY A 61 -29.16 -35.13 -4.00
CA GLY A 61 -29.31 -34.35 -5.23
C GLY A 61 -28.86 -35.12 -6.48
N PRO A 62 -28.07 -34.53 -7.38
CA PRO A 62 -27.64 -35.20 -8.62
C PRO A 62 -26.85 -36.49 -8.40
N ALA A 63 -26.11 -36.61 -7.28
CA ALA A 63 -25.35 -37.80 -6.95
C ALA A 63 -26.23 -38.97 -6.51
N ASP A 64 -27.35 -38.69 -5.85
CA ASP A 64 -28.36 -39.69 -5.47
C ASP A 64 -29.13 -40.19 -6.71
N ALA A 65 -29.59 -39.24 -7.54
CA ALA A 65 -30.34 -39.55 -8.76
C ALA A 65 -29.53 -40.33 -9.82
N ASN A 66 -28.21 -40.29 -9.74
CA ASN A 66 -27.29 -40.88 -10.72
C ASN A 66 -26.27 -41.82 -10.06
N PHE A 67 -26.54 -42.33 -8.85
CA PHE A 67 -25.55 -43.09 -8.08
C PHE A 67 -24.96 -44.25 -8.89
N ASP A 68 -25.82 -45.06 -9.51
CA ASP A 68 -25.42 -46.22 -10.33
C ASP A 68 -24.72 -45.85 -11.64
N THR A 69 -24.90 -44.62 -12.13
CA THR A 69 -24.22 -44.15 -13.35
C THR A 69 -22.89 -43.45 -13.05
N ILE A 70 -22.70 -42.98 -11.81
CA ILE A 70 -21.46 -42.40 -11.31
C ILE A 70 -20.50 -43.49 -10.82
N ASP A 71 -21.02 -44.51 -10.12
CA ASP A 71 -20.29 -45.70 -9.62
C ASP A 71 -19.88 -46.61 -10.79
N LYS A 72 -18.79 -46.25 -11.46
CA LYS A 72 -18.31 -46.95 -12.66
C LYS A 72 -17.64 -48.27 -12.31
N ASP A 73 -17.02 -48.34 -11.15
CA ASP A 73 -16.35 -49.54 -10.68
C ASP A 73 -17.27 -50.51 -9.93
N LYS A 74 -18.53 -50.11 -9.68
CA LYS A 74 -19.58 -50.87 -8.97
C LYS A 74 -19.17 -51.22 -7.56
N SER A 75 -18.37 -50.37 -6.92
CA SER A 75 -17.91 -50.54 -5.54
C SER A 75 -19.03 -50.31 -4.53
N GLY A 76 -20.13 -49.66 -4.92
CA GLY A 76 -21.25 -49.32 -4.04
C GLY A 76 -21.06 -48.01 -3.26
N THR A 77 -19.95 -47.29 -3.51
CA THR A 77 -19.59 -46.00 -2.91
C THR A 77 -19.03 -45.07 -3.99
N LEU A 78 -19.26 -43.76 -3.89
CA LEU A 78 -18.70 -42.80 -4.85
C LEU A 78 -17.41 -42.17 -4.31
N ASP A 79 -16.31 -42.32 -5.03
CA ASP A 79 -15.05 -41.67 -4.69
C ASP A 79 -14.91 -40.26 -5.30
N GLY A 80 -13.84 -39.56 -4.93
CA GLY A 80 -13.58 -38.20 -5.42
C GLY A 80 -13.31 -38.13 -6.92
N ASP A 81 -12.80 -39.19 -7.55
CA ASP A 81 -12.55 -39.24 -9.00
C ASP A 81 -13.85 -39.47 -9.78
N GLU A 82 -14.73 -40.34 -9.32
CA GLU A 82 -16.04 -40.60 -9.93
C GLU A 82 -16.95 -39.37 -9.87
N LEU A 83 -17.03 -38.72 -8.70
CA LEU A 83 -17.77 -37.47 -8.54
C LEU A 83 -17.16 -36.36 -9.39
N PHE A 84 -15.83 -36.23 -9.41
CA PHE A 84 -15.15 -35.22 -10.23
C PHE A 84 -15.42 -35.43 -11.72
N ASN A 85 -15.41 -36.67 -12.20
CA ASN A 85 -15.68 -37.00 -13.59
C ASN A 85 -17.15 -36.79 -13.98
N PHE A 86 -18.10 -37.04 -13.07
CA PHE A 86 -19.51 -36.76 -13.30
C PHE A 86 -19.80 -35.25 -13.43
N PHE A 87 -19.18 -34.43 -12.57
CA PHE A 87 -19.39 -32.97 -12.61
C PHE A 87 -18.52 -32.24 -13.66
N GLN A 88 -17.39 -32.81 -14.08
CA GLN A 88 -16.59 -32.29 -15.22
C GLN A 88 -17.06 -32.80 -16.57
N GLY A 89 -17.55 -34.04 -16.64
CA GLY A 89 -18.16 -34.62 -17.81
C GLY A 89 -19.52 -34.00 -18.00
N GLY A 90 -19.57 -32.82 -18.62
CA GLY A 90 -20.78 -32.22 -19.15
C GLY A 90 -21.48 -33.16 -20.12
N GLY A 91 -22.21 -34.13 -19.57
CA GLY A 91 -23.20 -34.93 -20.22
C GLY A 91 -24.47 -34.11 -20.28
N SER A 92 -24.70 -33.58 -21.48
CA SER A 92 -25.98 -33.18 -22.04
C SER A 92 -27.17 -33.81 -21.29
N ALA A 93 -28.12 -32.96 -20.93
CA ALA A 93 -29.50 -33.34 -20.65
C ALA A 93 -30.00 -34.36 -21.70
N PRO A 94 -30.93 -35.26 -21.34
CA PRO A 94 -31.39 -36.32 -22.23
C PRO A 94 -31.84 -35.74 -23.57
N ASP A 95 -31.38 -36.38 -24.65
CA ASP A 95 -31.66 -36.07 -26.04
C ASP A 95 -33.15 -35.84 -26.29
N ALA A 96 -33.57 -34.58 -26.26
CA ALA A 96 -34.70 -34.09 -27.02
C ALA A 96 -34.24 -33.91 -28.48
N ALA A 97 -33.85 -35.00 -29.12
CA ALA A 97 -33.63 -35.08 -30.55
C ALA A 97 -34.99 -35.34 -31.24
N SER A 98 -35.74 -34.27 -31.45
CA SER A 98 -36.51 -34.11 -32.69
C SER A 98 -36.23 -32.72 -33.23
N THR A 99 -35.15 -32.62 -33.99
CA THR A 99 -34.91 -31.55 -34.95
C THR A 99 -36.20 -31.28 -35.73
N PRO A 100 -36.63 -30.02 -35.94
CA PRO A 100 -37.66 -29.76 -36.93
C PRO A 100 -37.12 -30.22 -38.30
N PRO A 101 -37.92 -30.84 -39.18
CA PRO A 101 -37.42 -31.20 -40.49
C PRO A 101 -36.96 -29.92 -41.19
N SER A 102 -35.72 -29.93 -41.68
CA SER A 102 -35.26 -28.96 -42.66
C SER A 102 -36.17 -29.03 -43.87
N SER A 103 -36.50 -27.86 -44.43
CA SER A 103 -37.10 -27.72 -45.75
C SER A 103 -36.35 -28.59 -46.78
N GLY A 104 -36.93 -29.71 -47.22
CA GLY A 104 -36.24 -30.55 -48.21
C GLY A 104 -36.83 -31.91 -48.57
N ASP A 105 -37.64 -32.57 -47.74
CA ASP A 105 -37.95 -34.00 -47.96
C ASP A 105 -39.45 -34.34 -48.06
N ALA A 106 -40.21 -33.63 -48.91
CA ALA A 106 -41.55 -34.06 -49.32
C ALA A 106 -41.54 -34.40 -50.82
N LYS A 107 -41.88 -35.65 -51.15
CA LYS A 107 -42.22 -36.05 -52.51
C LYS A 107 -43.44 -35.24 -52.98
N PRO A 108 -43.56 -34.88 -54.27
CA PRO A 108 -44.71 -34.12 -54.76
C PRO A 108 -46.01 -34.91 -54.52
N GLY A 109 -46.90 -34.39 -53.65
CA GLY A 109 -48.25 -34.92 -53.41
C GLY A 109 -48.54 -35.52 -52.03
N GLU A 110 -47.59 -35.50 -51.08
CA GLU A 110 -47.79 -36.08 -49.73
C GLU A 110 -47.92 -34.98 -48.65
N LYS A 111 -49.04 -34.97 -47.91
CA LYS A 111 -49.34 -34.00 -46.84
C LYS A 111 -48.34 -34.11 -45.68
N ARG A 112 -47.98 -33.00 -45.01
CA ARG A 112 -47.03 -33.04 -43.89
C ARG A 112 -47.54 -33.93 -42.74
N PRO A 113 -46.65 -34.69 -42.07
CA PRO A 113 -47.03 -35.47 -40.89
C PRO A 113 -47.38 -34.54 -39.72
N LEU A 114 -48.32 -34.97 -38.88
CA LEU A 114 -48.65 -34.27 -37.63
C LEU A 114 -47.41 -34.10 -36.75
N SER A 115 -47.30 -32.93 -36.09
CA SER A 115 -46.26 -32.70 -35.08
C SER A 115 -46.39 -33.71 -33.92
N PRO A 116 -45.31 -33.99 -33.15
CA PRO A 116 -45.39 -34.93 -32.03
C PRO A 116 -46.51 -34.62 -31.03
N GLN A 117 -46.84 -33.34 -30.82
CA GLN A 117 -47.92 -32.89 -29.95
C GLN A 117 -49.31 -33.11 -30.55
N ALA A 118 -49.46 -32.91 -31.87
CA ALA A 118 -50.72 -33.18 -32.57
C ALA A 118 -50.96 -34.69 -32.71
N LYS A 119 -49.90 -35.47 -32.99
CA LYS A 119 -49.94 -36.93 -33.04
C LYS A 119 -50.34 -37.56 -31.70
N ALA A 120 -50.00 -36.93 -30.58
CA ALA A 120 -50.45 -37.37 -29.26
C ALA A 120 -51.95 -37.16 -28.99
N ARG A 121 -52.64 -36.37 -29.84
CA ARG A 121 -54.08 -36.09 -29.74
C ARG A 121 -54.93 -36.84 -30.76
N ASP A 122 -54.31 -37.30 -31.84
CA ASP A 122 -54.90 -38.20 -32.83
C ASP A 122 -55.18 -39.56 -32.16
N ALA A 123 -56.41 -39.74 -31.67
CA ALA A 123 -56.77 -40.88 -30.82
C ALA A 123 -56.95 -42.14 -31.66
N ASN A 124 -57.31 -41.99 -32.93
CA ASN A 124 -57.52 -43.09 -33.87
C ASN A 124 -56.29 -43.39 -34.76
N ASN A 125 -55.20 -42.62 -34.61
CA ASN A 125 -53.94 -42.74 -35.35
C ASN A 125 -54.11 -42.66 -36.88
N ASN A 126 -55.07 -41.87 -37.36
CA ASN A 126 -55.35 -41.74 -38.80
C ASN A 126 -54.47 -40.68 -39.50
N GLY A 127 -53.63 -39.94 -38.77
CA GLY A 127 -52.69 -38.96 -39.31
C GLY A 127 -53.29 -37.58 -39.57
N VAL A 128 -54.54 -37.32 -39.16
CA VAL A 128 -55.21 -36.01 -39.16
C VAL A 128 -55.88 -35.79 -37.80
N LEU A 129 -56.34 -34.58 -37.50
CA LEU A 129 -57.11 -34.31 -36.28
C LEU A 129 -58.57 -34.01 -36.59
N GLU A 130 -59.47 -34.80 -36.03
CA GLU A 130 -60.89 -34.50 -36.04
C GLU A 130 -61.23 -33.41 -35.01
N ARG A 131 -62.33 -32.68 -35.21
CA ARG A 131 -62.75 -31.62 -34.28
C ARG A 131 -62.88 -32.10 -32.84
N SER A 132 -63.37 -33.32 -32.65
CA SER A 132 -63.49 -34.02 -31.36
C SER A 132 -62.14 -34.29 -30.67
N GLU A 133 -61.06 -34.37 -31.44
CA GLU A 133 -59.69 -34.64 -30.99
C GLU A 133 -58.89 -33.34 -30.75
N THR A 134 -59.45 -32.19 -31.17
CA THR A 134 -58.85 -30.88 -30.95
C THR A 134 -59.23 -30.26 -29.60
N GLY A 135 -58.34 -29.42 -29.06
CA GLY A 135 -58.58 -28.70 -27.80
C GLY A 135 -57.76 -27.42 -27.71
N GLY A 136 -58.24 -26.46 -26.92
CA GLY A 136 -57.60 -25.15 -26.75
C GLY A 136 -57.80 -24.22 -27.97
N PRO A 137 -56.80 -23.42 -28.38
CA PRO A 137 -56.96 -22.45 -29.47
C PRO A 137 -57.21 -23.09 -30.85
N ILE A 138 -56.95 -24.39 -31.00
CA ILE A 138 -57.19 -25.13 -32.26
C ILE A 138 -58.69 -25.37 -32.46
N VAL A 139 -59.43 -25.83 -31.42
CA VAL A 139 -60.88 -26.08 -31.56
C VAL A 139 -61.67 -24.80 -31.81
N ALA A 140 -61.22 -23.68 -31.22
CA ALA A 140 -61.85 -22.37 -31.40
C ALA A 140 -61.67 -21.79 -32.81
N ASN A 141 -60.61 -22.22 -33.52
CA ASN A 141 -60.29 -21.75 -34.87
C ASN A 141 -60.36 -22.87 -35.90
N PHE A 142 -61.00 -24.01 -35.59
CA PHE A 142 -60.98 -25.21 -36.43
C PHE A 142 -61.40 -24.91 -37.87
N ASP A 143 -62.53 -24.20 -38.04
CA ASP A 143 -63.06 -23.80 -39.36
C ASP A 143 -62.16 -22.80 -40.11
N ALA A 144 -61.31 -22.06 -39.40
CA ALA A 144 -60.36 -21.11 -40.00
C ALA A 144 -59.01 -21.78 -40.35
N ILE A 145 -58.71 -22.91 -39.72
CA ILE A 145 -57.50 -23.71 -39.95
C ILE A 145 -57.76 -24.72 -41.08
N ASP A 146 -58.95 -25.34 -41.11
CA ASP A 146 -59.44 -26.26 -42.16
C ASP A 146 -59.73 -25.49 -43.46
N LYS A 147 -58.69 -25.23 -44.24
CA LYS A 147 -58.77 -24.45 -45.48
C LYS A 147 -59.40 -25.26 -46.61
N ASP A 148 -59.20 -26.58 -46.60
CA ASP A 148 -59.75 -27.47 -47.61
C ASP A 148 -61.19 -27.94 -47.32
N LYS A 149 -61.72 -27.60 -46.13
CA LYS A 149 -63.06 -27.96 -45.62
C LYS A 149 -63.28 -29.46 -45.58
N SER A 150 -62.22 -30.23 -45.36
CA SER A 150 -62.28 -31.69 -45.28
C SER A 150 -62.93 -32.18 -43.97
N GLY A 151 -63.06 -31.32 -42.97
CA GLY A 151 -63.58 -31.67 -41.64
C GLY A 151 -62.52 -32.26 -40.71
N THR A 152 -61.26 -32.31 -41.15
CA THR A 152 -60.10 -32.82 -40.40
C THR A 152 -58.90 -31.90 -40.62
N LEU A 153 -58.04 -31.70 -39.61
CA LEU A 153 -56.84 -30.87 -39.74
C LEU A 153 -55.60 -31.71 -40.02
N ASP A 154 -54.90 -31.42 -41.11
CA ASP A 154 -53.63 -32.07 -41.43
C ASP A 154 -52.40 -31.31 -40.88
N GLY A 155 -51.21 -31.89 -41.08
CA GLY A 155 -49.96 -31.30 -40.60
C GLY A 155 -49.58 -29.99 -41.29
N ASP A 156 -50.06 -29.72 -42.52
CA ASP A 156 -49.79 -28.47 -43.23
C ASP A 156 -50.65 -27.33 -42.67
N GLU A 157 -51.94 -27.58 -42.46
CA GLU A 157 -52.89 -26.61 -41.91
C GLU A 157 -52.54 -26.19 -40.48
N LEU A 158 -52.16 -27.16 -39.64
CA LEU A 158 -51.68 -26.89 -38.29
C LEU A 158 -50.36 -26.12 -38.28
N PHE A 159 -49.44 -26.46 -39.18
CA PHE A 159 -48.15 -25.78 -39.29
C PHE A 159 -48.31 -24.31 -39.69
N GLU A 160 -49.19 -24.00 -40.64
CA GLU A 160 -49.48 -22.62 -41.03
C GLU A 160 -50.13 -21.80 -39.91
N PHE A 161 -51.05 -22.39 -39.14
CA PHE A 161 -51.69 -21.70 -38.01
C PHE A 161 -50.69 -21.31 -36.92
N PHE A 162 -49.76 -22.21 -36.57
CA PHE A 162 -48.75 -21.93 -35.54
C PHE A 162 -47.59 -21.05 -36.03
N GLN A 163 -47.33 -21.00 -37.35
CA GLN A 163 -46.37 -20.03 -37.92
C GLN A 163 -46.99 -18.65 -38.23
N GLY A 164 -48.32 -18.57 -38.35
CA GLY A 164 -49.08 -17.35 -38.67
C GLY A 164 -49.11 -16.27 -37.59
N GLY A 165 -48.47 -16.47 -36.43
CA GLY A 165 -48.36 -15.49 -35.35
C GLY A 165 -47.40 -14.32 -35.62
N SER A 166 -46.73 -14.28 -36.78
CA SER A 166 -45.84 -13.19 -37.18
C SER A 166 -46.27 -12.60 -38.52
N ASN A 167 -47.24 -11.69 -38.48
CA ASN A 167 -47.47 -10.72 -39.55
C ASN A 167 -47.79 -9.36 -38.93
N SER A 168 -46.79 -8.77 -38.27
CA SER A 168 -46.68 -7.32 -38.16
C SER A 168 -45.46 -6.87 -38.96
N SER A 169 -45.65 -6.73 -40.28
CA SER A 169 -44.74 -6.00 -41.15
C SER A 169 -44.74 -4.53 -40.74
N GLY A 170 -43.84 -4.20 -39.82
CA GLY A 170 -43.49 -2.85 -39.40
C GLY A 170 -42.03 -2.58 -39.74
N SER A 171 -41.82 -1.99 -40.91
CA SER A 171 -40.72 -1.09 -41.30
C SER A 171 -39.47 -1.04 -40.39
N GLY A 172 -38.32 -1.40 -40.98
CA GLY A 172 -37.00 -1.07 -40.48
C GLY A 172 -36.78 0.43 -40.41
N GLY A 173 -37.16 1.03 -39.29
CA GLY A 173 -36.77 2.38 -38.92
C GLY A 173 -35.35 2.37 -38.39
N SER A 174 -34.38 2.75 -39.24
CA SER A 174 -33.24 3.52 -38.75
C SER A 174 -33.80 4.78 -38.11
N GLY A 175 -34.00 4.75 -36.79
CA GLY A 175 -34.22 5.97 -36.02
C GLY A 175 -33.07 6.94 -36.31
N PRO A 176 -33.33 8.26 -36.30
CA PRO A 176 -32.27 9.25 -36.47
C PRO A 176 -31.11 8.94 -35.50
N PRO A 177 -29.85 9.17 -35.92
CA PRO A 177 -28.70 8.78 -35.12
C PRO A 177 -28.78 9.45 -33.74
N ALA A 178 -28.64 8.64 -32.70
CA ALA A 178 -28.76 9.12 -31.33
C ALA A 178 -27.54 10.00 -30.99
N ASN A 179 -27.79 11.22 -30.53
CA ASN A 179 -26.72 12.10 -30.04
C ASN A 179 -26.22 11.57 -28.70
N VAL A 180 -24.94 11.22 -28.66
CA VAL A 180 -24.32 10.62 -27.48
C VAL A 180 -22.99 11.27 -27.15
N VAL A 181 -22.65 11.26 -25.86
CA VAL A 181 -21.30 11.60 -25.40
C VAL A 181 -20.62 10.29 -25.00
N VAL A 182 -19.37 10.15 -25.41
CA VAL A 182 -18.57 8.95 -25.16
C VAL A 182 -17.44 9.27 -24.19
N ASP A 183 -17.03 8.26 -23.44
CA ASP A 183 -15.84 8.28 -22.60
C ASP A 183 -15.00 7.04 -22.90
N ALA A 184 -13.70 7.16 -22.72
CA ALA A 184 -12.80 6.02 -22.90
C ALA A 184 -12.83 5.14 -21.65
N VAL A 185 -12.82 3.83 -21.86
CA VAL A 185 -12.41 2.87 -20.85
C VAL A 185 -10.91 3.02 -20.67
N ILE A 186 -10.46 3.32 -19.46
CA ILE A 186 -9.06 3.61 -19.15
C ILE A 186 -8.54 2.61 -18.12
N ASP A 187 -7.24 2.40 -18.15
CA ASP A 187 -6.54 1.64 -17.14
C ASP A 187 -6.02 2.62 -16.07
N GLU A 188 -6.39 2.39 -14.82
CA GLU A 188 -5.97 3.21 -13.68
C GLU A 188 -5.22 2.35 -12.65
N PRO A 189 -4.15 2.88 -12.02
CA PRO A 189 -3.48 2.19 -10.93
C PRO A 189 -4.37 2.21 -9.69
N LEU A 190 -4.78 1.04 -9.22
CA LEU A 190 -5.50 0.87 -7.96
C LEU A 190 -4.54 0.33 -6.89
N SER A 191 -4.43 1.08 -5.80
CA SER A 191 -3.82 0.62 -4.57
C SER A 191 -4.89 0.58 -3.48
N GLN A 192 -5.27 -0.63 -3.08
CA GLN A 192 -6.14 -0.81 -1.91
C GLN A 192 -5.34 -0.47 -0.66
N THR A 193 -5.94 0.26 0.28
CA THR A 193 -5.30 0.63 1.55
C THR A 193 -6.04 0.02 2.73
N VAL A 194 -5.31 -0.23 3.82
CA VAL A 194 -5.86 -0.61 5.12
C VAL A 194 -5.55 0.50 6.11
N PRO A 195 -6.55 0.95 6.91
CA PRO A 195 -6.31 1.91 7.97
C PRO A 195 -5.48 1.25 9.09
N VAL A 196 -4.37 1.87 9.44
CA VAL A 196 -3.50 1.50 10.56
C VAL A 196 -3.46 2.69 11.52
N LEU A 197 -3.64 2.43 12.82
CA LEU A 197 -3.52 3.47 13.82
C LEU A 197 -2.05 3.82 14.03
N GLY A 198 -1.73 5.10 13.96
CA GLY A 198 -0.46 5.67 14.29
C GLY A 198 -0.60 6.83 15.26
N ARG A 199 0.52 7.46 15.55
CA ARG A 199 0.62 8.62 16.43
C ARG A 199 1.60 9.65 15.89
N ILE A 200 1.36 10.92 16.20
CA ILE A 200 2.33 11.99 15.94
C ILE A 200 3.46 11.89 16.97
N VAL A 201 4.69 12.04 16.49
CA VAL A 201 5.89 12.13 17.32
C VAL A 201 6.68 13.38 16.94
N ALA A 202 7.32 14.02 17.91
CA ALA A 202 8.28 15.07 17.64
C ALA A 202 9.62 14.46 17.21
N SER A 203 10.29 15.07 16.24
CA SER A 203 11.64 14.67 15.80
C SER A 203 12.64 14.86 16.94
N GLU A 204 12.58 16.00 17.62
CA GLU A 204 13.32 16.26 18.85
C GLU A 204 12.39 16.38 20.06
N PHE A 205 12.65 15.53 21.06
CA PHE A 205 11.94 15.52 22.33
C PHE A 205 12.90 15.10 23.44
N GLY A 206 12.91 15.83 24.55
CA GLY A 206 13.62 15.36 25.74
C GLY A 206 13.98 16.43 26.75
N PRO A 207 14.54 16.00 27.90
CA PRO A 207 15.04 16.91 28.92
C PRO A 207 16.29 17.65 28.42
N ILE A 208 16.28 18.98 28.53
CA ILE A 208 17.45 19.82 28.42
C ILE A 208 18.12 19.86 29.80
N ALA A 209 19.37 19.47 29.85
CA ALA A 209 20.12 19.31 31.09
C ALA A 209 21.15 20.41 31.31
N ALA A 210 21.47 20.67 32.58
CA ALA A 210 22.59 21.53 32.96
C ALA A 210 23.93 20.88 32.58
N ARG A 211 24.85 21.69 32.06
CA ARG A 211 26.20 21.23 31.66
C ARG A 211 27.26 21.47 32.72
N ILE A 212 26.99 22.40 33.63
CA ILE A 212 27.81 22.70 34.80
C ILE A 212 26.94 22.62 36.07
N SER A 213 27.60 22.60 37.23
CA SER A 213 26.90 22.59 38.52
C SER A 213 26.79 23.99 39.10
N GLY A 214 25.63 24.30 39.69
CA GLY A 214 25.39 25.60 40.30
C GLY A 214 23.93 25.79 40.72
N PRO A 215 23.65 26.78 41.58
CA PRO A 215 22.28 27.16 41.91
C PRO A 215 21.64 27.89 40.72
N VAL A 216 20.33 27.69 40.54
CA VAL A 216 19.54 28.42 39.55
C VAL A 216 19.26 29.82 40.08
N ASN A 217 19.77 30.83 39.40
CA ASN A 217 19.55 32.24 39.72
C ASN A 217 18.25 32.75 39.07
N GLU A 218 18.03 32.42 37.80
CA GLU A 218 16.86 32.88 37.04
C GLU A 218 16.24 31.74 36.21
N MET A 219 14.92 31.79 36.07
CA MET A 219 14.14 30.90 35.21
C MET A 219 13.30 31.77 34.26
N HIS A 220 13.55 31.67 32.96
CA HIS A 220 12.94 32.56 31.96
C HIS A 220 11.72 31.97 31.24
N VAL A 221 11.39 30.70 31.52
CA VAL A 221 10.32 29.99 30.82
C VAL A 221 9.42 29.22 31.79
N ASN A 222 8.16 29.09 31.41
CA ASN A 222 7.14 28.29 32.08
C ASN A 222 6.64 27.16 31.18
N VAL A 223 5.94 26.20 31.78
CA VAL A 223 5.30 25.12 31.03
C VAL A 223 4.24 25.71 30.10
N GLY A 224 4.31 25.34 28.82
CA GLY A 224 3.45 25.87 27.75
C GLY A 224 4.08 26.99 26.93
N ASP A 225 5.19 27.59 27.39
CA ASP A 225 5.87 28.64 26.64
C ASP A 225 6.56 28.08 25.39
N ARG A 226 6.49 28.83 24.28
CA ARG A 226 7.26 28.56 23.06
C ARG A 226 8.60 29.27 23.12
N VAL A 227 9.65 28.56 22.76
CA VAL A 227 11.02 29.05 22.70
C VAL A 227 11.62 28.84 21.31
N GLU A 228 12.49 29.74 20.91
CA GLU A 228 13.31 29.60 19.71
C GLU A 228 14.63 28.89 20.04
N SER A 229 15.31 28.38 19.01
CA SER A 229 16.66 27.84 19.17
C SER A 229 17.61 28.92 19.71
N GLY A 230 18.39 28.57 20.73
CA GLY A 230 19.33 29.47 21.40
C GLY A 230 18.72 30.35 22.49
N ALA A 231 17.38 30.36 22.66
CA ALA A 231 16.73 31.10 23.74
C ALA A 231 17.22 30.62 25.11
N ILE A 232 17.42 31.56 26.05
CA ILE A 232 17.83 31.25 27.41
C ILE A 232 16.62 30.71 28.18
N LEU A 233 16.76 29.53 28.76
CA LEU A 233 15.71 28.85 29.52
C LEU A 233 15.88 29.11 31.02
N ALA A 234 17.12 28.98 31.51
CA ALA A 234 17.49 29.23 32.88
C ALA A 234 18.92 29.77 32.94
N VAL A 235 19.21 30.56 33.98
CA VAL A 235 20.54 31.11 34.25
C VAL A 235 20.98 30.61 35.61
N LEU A 236 22.12 29.93 35.65
CA LEU A 236 22.78 29.55 36.90
C LEU A 236 23.46 30.78 37.50
N ASP A 237 23.82 30.71 38.78
CA ASP A 237 24.70 31.73 39.36
C ASP A 237 26.07 31.70 38.65
N ARG A 238 26.38 32.82 38.00
CA ARG A 238 27.55 33.00 37.16
C ARG A 238 28.61 33.87 37.79
N GLU A 239 28.37 34.49 38.95
CA GLU A 239 29.33 35.43 39.54
C GLU A 239 30.69 34.77 39.79
N ARG A 240 30.67 33.55 40.33
CA ARG A 240 31.91 32.78 40.54
C ARG A 240 32.61 32.42 39.23
N LEU A 241 31.84 32.09 38.20
CA LEU A 241 32.37 31.69 36.89
C LEU A 241 32.99 32.88 36.16
N SER A 242 32.35 34.05 36.23
CA SER A 242 32.90 35.28 35.63
C SER A 242 34.20 35.70 36.33
N LEU A 243 34.24 35.64 37.66
CA LEU A 243 35.47 35.95 38.42
C LEU A 243 36.61 34.99 38.08
N GLU A 244 36.31 33.71 37.84
CA GLU A 244 37.30 32.73 37.41
C GLU A 244 37.80 33.01 35.99
N SER A 245 36.91 33.39 35.06
CA SER A 245 37.31 33.82 33.71
C SER A 245 38.20 35.07 33.75
N ASP A 246 37.83 36.10 34.52
CA ASP A 246 38.60 37.33 34.68
C ASP A 246 40.01 37.05 35.23
N ARG A 247 40.12 36.10 36.17
CA ARG A 247 41.41 35.65 36.71
C ARG A 247 42.30 35.03 35.62
N TYR A 248 41.75 34.17 34.77
CA TYR A 248 42.52 33.58 33.67
C TYR A 248 42.85 34.61 32.57
N GLU A 249 41.99 35.59 32.34
CA GLU A 249 42.28 36.70 31.44
C GLU A 249 43.49 37.51 31.94
N ALA A 250 43.54 37.80 33.24
CA ALA A 250 44.70 38.44 33.87
C ALA A 250 45.98 37.59 33.73
N LEU A 251 45.87 36.26 33.86
CA LEU A 251 47.01 35.34 33.65
C LEU A 251 47.52 35.37 32.21
N VAL A 252 46.62 35.38 31.21
CA VAL A 252 46.99 35.53 29.79
C VAL A 252 47.71 36.85 29.56
N LYS A 253 47.22 37.96 30.13
CA LYS A 253 47.87 39.28 30.07
C LYS A 253 49.27 39.26 30.71
N GLN A 254 49.44 38.56 31.83
CA GLN A 254 50.73 38.40 32.48
C GLN A 254 51.72 37.61 31.59
N GLN A 255 51.30 36.47 31.03
CA GLN A 255 52.18 35.64 30.20
C GLN A 255 52.52 36.30 28.87
N SER A 256 51.60 37.07 28.27
CA SER A 256 51.87 37.81 27.04
C SER A 256 52.88 38.94 27.26
N ALA A 257 52.79 39.67 28.38
CA ALA A 257 53.79 40.66 28.78
C ALA A 257 55.17 40.04 29.06
N LYS A 258 55.20 38.85 29.68
CA LYS A 258 56.44 38.08 29.87
C LYS A 258 57.04 37.67 28.53
N LEU A 259 56.23 37.14 27.61
CA LEU A 259 56.69 36.76 26.26
C LEU A 259 57.28 37.96 25.51
N ALA A 260 56.64 39.12 25.57
CA ALA A 260 57.15 40.34 24.96
C ALA A 260 58.54 40.72 25.51
N THR A 261 58.72 40.60 26.83
CA THR A 261 60.02 40.85 27.49
C THR A 261 61.10 39.88 27.00
N VAL A 262 60.80 38.58 26.94
CA VAL A 262 61.74 37.55 26.49
C VAL A 262 62.08 37.72 25.00
N LEU A 263 61.11 38.10 24.17
CA LEU A 263 61.34 38.42 22.76
C LEU A 263 62.26 39.62 22.57
N ALA A 264 62.07 40.70 23.34
CA ALA A 264 62.96 41.86 23.32
C ALA A 264 64.39 41.49 23.75
N ASN A 265 64.54 40.61 24.75
CA ASN A 265 65.84 40.09 25.17
C ASN A 265 66.50 39.22 24.08
N LEU A 266 65.73 38.36 23.41
CA LEU A 266 66.22 37.58 22.27
C LEU A 266 66.68 38.50 21.14
N GLU A 267 65.93 39.55 20.82
CA GLU A 267 66.31 40.54 19.81
C GLU A 267 67.64 41.19 20.16
N LYS A 268 67.79 41.69 21.40
CA LYS A 268 69.05 42.28 21.89
C LYS A 268 70.23 41.32 21.73
N ARG A 269 70.08 40.04 22.11
CA ARG A 269 71.15 39.03 21.98
C ARG A 269 71.45 38.70 20.52
N SER A 270 70.42 38.67 19.66
CA SER A 270 70.58 38.42 18.23
C SER A 270 71.33 39.54 17.50
N LEU A 271 71.09 40.80 17.90
CA LEU A 271 71.81 41.96 17.37
C LEU A 271 73.29 41.93 17.77
N GLU A 272 73.59 41.54 19.01
CA GLU A 272 74.98 41.39 19.46
C GLU A 272 75.71 40.28 18.69
N LEU A 273 75.07 39.12 18.50
CA LEU A 273 75.62 38.05 17.67
C LEU A 273 75.90 38.54 16.24
N LYS A 274 74.94 39.24 15.62
CA LYS A 274 75.09 39.82 14.28
C LYS A 274 76.24 40.83 14.21
N ARG A 275 76.44 41.63 15.26
CA ARG A 275 77.56 42.58 15.37
C ARG A 275 78.90 41.83 15.42
N LEU A 276 79.00 40.75 16.20
CA LEU A 276 80.19 39.91 16.28
C LEU A 276 80.49 39.20 14.95
N GLU A 277 79.46 38.75 14.23
CA GLU A 277 79.60 38.19 12.88
C GLU A 277 80.18 39.21 11.88
N GLY A 278 79.71 40.46 11.94
CA GLY A 278 80.17 41.53 11.06
C GLY A 278 81.66 41.86 11.22
N ILE A 279 82.23 41.68 12.41
CA ILE A 279 83.66 41.92 12.69
C ILE A 279 84.52 40.65 12.58
N ARG A 280 83.99 39.54 12.09
CA ARG A 280 84.70 38.23 12.07
C ARG A 280 86.04 38.23 11.32
N LYS A 281 86.25 39.16 10.38
CA LYS A 281 87.50 39.32 9.62
C LYS A 281 88.46 40.36 10.22
N SER A 282 88.08 41.00 11.32
CA SER A 282 88.88 42.02 12.02
C SER A 282 89.81 41.39 13.05
N ALA A 283 90.94 42.04 13.32
CA ALA A 283 91.83 41.68 14.43
C ALA A 283 91.16 41.76 15.82
N ALA A 284 90.03 42.47 15.93
CA ALA A 284 89.25 42.59 17.17
C ALA A 284 88.31 41.38 17.45
N PHE A 285 88.25 40.39 16.56
CA PHE A 285 87.38 39.22 16.72
C PHE A 285 87.88 38.26 17.81
N SER A 286 86.95 37.72 18.61
CA SER A 286 87.20 36.68 19.59
C SER A 286 86.29 35.49 19.35
N GLN A 287 86.88 34.33 19.06
CA GLN A 287 86.14 33.09 18.79
C GLN A 287 85.32 32.62 20.00
N ALA A 288 85.86 32.76 21.21
CA ALA A 288 85.16 32.43 22.44
C ALA A 288 83.89 33.28 22.62
N ARG A 289 84.00 34.62 22.48
CA ARG A 289 82.85 35.53 22.59
C ARG A 289 81.77 35.25 21.54
N PHE A 290 82.17 34.87 20.32
CA PHE A 290 81.22 34.49 19.29
C PHE A 290 80.46 33.21 19.67
N GLN A 291 81.15 32.19 20.16
CA GLN A 291 80.52 30.94 20.63
C GLN A 291 79.57 31.20 21.81
N ASP A 292 79.97 32.03 22.77
CA ASP A 292 79.12 32.44 23.89
C ASP A 292 77.85 33.13 23.38
N ALA A 293 77.96 34.07 22.43
CA ALA A 293 76.80 34.75 21.85
C ALA A 293 75.85 33.81 21.07
N VAL A 294 76.39 32.79 20.40
CA VAL A 294 75.58 31.74 19.75
C VAL A 294 74.81 30.94 20.80
N GLN A 295 75.46 30.56 21.90
CA GLN A 295 74.84 29.83 23.01
C GLN A 295 73.78 30.68 23.72
N ASP A 296 74.04 31.97 23.96
CA ASP A 296 73.09 32.94 24.51
C ASP A 296 71.81 33.03 23.66
N VAL A 297 71.96 33.16 22.33
CA VAL A 297 70.80 33.21 21.41
C VAL A 297 70.04 31.88 21.43
N ALA A 298 70.74 30.75 21.46
CA ALA A 298 70.10 29.43 21.56
C ALA A 298 69.32 29.27 22.87
N ALA A 299 69.89 29.70 24.00
CA ALA A 299 69.23 29.69 25.30
C ALA A 299 67.98 30.59 25.30
N MET A 300 68.08 31.81 24.78
CA MET A 300 66.93 32.73 24.66
C MET A 300 65.82 32.17 23.76
N ARG A 301 66.17 31.47 22.68
CA ARG A 301 65.17 30.78 21.83
C ARG A 301 64.45 29.69 22.61
N GLY A 302 65.16 28.96 23.48
CA GLY A 302 64.56 28.02 24.43
C GLY A 302 63.58 28.70 25.38
N GLU A 303 63.97 29.83 25.97
CA GLU A 303 63.11 30.61 26.88
C GLU A 303 61.86 31.17 26.18
N VAL A 304 61.98 31.62 24.93
CA VAL A 304 60.83 32.01 24.10
C VAL A 304 59.89 30.83 23.89
N ALA A 305 60.42 29.64 23.56
CA ALA A 305 59.60 28.45 23.34
C ALA A 305 58.87 28.05 24.63
N GLU A 306 59.55 28.07 25.77
CA GLU A 306 58.94 27.81 27.08
C GLU A 306 57.84 28.82 27.42
N THR A 307 58.12 30.12 27.26
CA THR A 307 57.14 31.18 27.58
C THR A 307 55.94 31.14 26.65
N ARG A 308 56.12 30.76 25.37
CA ARG A 308 55.01 30.51 24.45
C ARG A 308 54.14 29.34 24.91
N ALA A 309 54.74 28.26 25.41
CA ALA A 309 53.98 27.14 25.96
C ALA A 309 53.17 27.56 27.21
N GLN A 310 53.75 28.39 28.09
CA GLN A 310 53.07 28.95 29.25
C GLN A 310 51.89 29.85 28.85
N LEU A 311 52.07 30.69 27.83
CA LEU A 311 50.99 31.51 27.28
C LEU A 311 49.86 30.65 26.70
N ALA A 312 50.19 29.65 25.87
CA ALA A 312 49.20 28.74 25.29
C ALA A 312 48.42 27.97 26.37
N GLN A 313 49.07 27.58 27.48
CA GLN A 313 48.39 26.97 28.62
C GLN A 313 47.40 27.94 29.28
N ALA A 314 47.80 29.19 29.51
CA ALA A 314 46.92 30.21 30.09
C ALA A 314 45.72 30.51 29.18
N GLU A 315 45.92 30.58 27.86
CA GLU A 315 44.86 30.75 26.87
C GLU A 315 43.87 29.58 26.88
N ALA A 316 44.35 28.34 27.01
CA ALA A 316 43.49 27.16 27.12
C ALA A 316 42.64 27.19 28.40
N GLN A 317 43.21 27.65 29.52
CA GLN A 317 42.49 27.80 30.78
C GLN A 317 41.40 28.88 30.68
N LEU A 318 41.72 30.04 30.08
CA LEU A 318 40.74 31.09 29.81
C LEU A 318 39.60 30.59 28.91
N LYS A 319 39.92 29.81 27.87
CA LYS A 319 38.91 29.22 26.99
C LYS A 319 37.97 28.29 27.76
N SER A 320 38.49 27.45 28.66
CA SER A 320 37.67 26.58 29.50
C SER A 320 36.73 27.38 30.39
N ALA A 321 37.26 28.37 31.12
CA ALA A 321 36.45 29.21 32.01
C ALA A 321 35.35 29.98 31.25
N ASN A 322 35.63 30.43 30.03
CA ASN A 322 34.62 31.06 29.17
C ASN A 322 33.51 30.10 28.73
N ILE A 323 33.84 28.82 28.47
CA ILE A 323 32.82 27.80 28.19
C ILE A 323 31.94 27.60 29.43
N ASP A 324 32.53 27.54 30.63
CA ASP A 324 31.75 27.41 31.86
C ASP A 324 30.82 28.62 32.07
N VAL A 325 31.29 29.85 31.81
CA VAL A 325 30.45 31.06 31.86
C VAL A 325 29.29 31.00 30.84
N GLN A 326 29.52 30.42 29.67
CA GLN A 326 28.47 30.23 28.65
C GLN A 326 27.49 29.13 29.04
N ASP A 327 27.99 27.99 29.53
CA ASP A 327 27.18 26.86 29.97
C ASP A 327 26.38 27.17 31.26
N GLY A 328 26.73 28.25 31.96
CA GLY A 328 25.90 28.87 33.01
C GLY A 328 24.58 29.45 32.49
N GLU A 329 24.45 29.69 31.19
CA GLU A 329 23.17 29.97 30.54
C GLU A 329 22.67 28.71 29.84
N ILE A 330 21.63 28.09 30.41
CA ILE A 330 21.02 26.90 29.82
C ILE A 330 20.12 27.35 28.68
N ARG A 331 20.53 27.04 27.44
CA ARG A 331 19.85 27.47 26.21
C ARG A 331 19.11 26.33 25.51
N ALA A 332 18.06 26.67 24.78
CA ALA A 332 17.33 25.73 23.94
C ALA A 332 18.19 25.27 22.75
N PRO A 333 18.40 23.97 22.52
CA PRO A 333 19.15 23.49 21.36
C PRO A 333 18.34 23.48 20.06
N TYR A 334 17.02 23.56 20.14
CA TYR A 334 16.08 23.58 19.01
C TYR A 334 14.82 24.39 19.40
N PRO A 335 14.05 24.92 18.44
CA PRO A 335 12.79 25.59 18.75
C PRO A 335 11.75 24.58 19.23
N GLY A 336 10.88 24.98 20.16
CA GLY A 336 9.87 24.07 20.68
C GLY A 336 9.02 24.66 21.79
N VAL A 337 8.19 23.81 22.39
CA VAL A 337 7.33 24.16 23.52
C VAL A 337 7.83 23.45 24.78
N VAL A 338 7.86 24.17 25.89
CA VAL A 338 8.20 23.61 27.20
C VAL A 338 7.07 22.71 27.70
N SER A 339 7.28 21.39 27.75
CA SER A 339 6.26 20.45 28.23
C SER A 339 6.33 20.20 29.73
N ALA A 340 7.52 20.32 30.32
CA ALA A 340 7.72 20.13 31.75
C ALA A 340 8.88 20.99 32.23
N LYS A 341 8.77 21.45 33.46
CA LYS A 341 9.85 22.12 34.18
C LYS A 341 10.31 21.21 35.32
N HIS A 342 11.61 21.01 35.44
CA HIS A 342 12.23 20.07 36.39
C HIS A 342 13.03 20.78 37.50
N THR A 343 13.12 22.11 37.44
CA THR A 343 13.85 22.93 38.40
C THR A 343 13.13 24.26 38.65
N GLU A 344 13.48 24.93 39.74
CA GLU A 344 13.00 26.26 40.10
C GLU A 344 14.16 27.16 40.52
N VAL A 345 13.92 28.47 40.58
CA VAL A 345 14.87 29.43 41.15
C VAL A 345 15.24 29.01 42.57
N GLY A 346 16.53 29.05 42.89
CA GLY A 346 17.09 28.62 44.17
C GLY A 346 17.43 27.13 44.27
N ALA A 347 17.00 26.30 43.32
CA ALA A 347 17.40 24.90 43.28
C ALA A 347 18.88 24.75 42.86
N TYR A 348 19.56 23.73 43.36
CA TYR A 348 20.93 23.42 42.98
C TYR A 348 20.97 22.31 41.92
N LEU A 349 21.63 22.56 40.80
CA LEU A 349 21.77 21.61 39.70
C LEU A 349 23.17 21.01 39.65
N ASN A 350 23.24 19.73 39.32
CA ASN A 350 24.47 19.03 38.98
C ASN A 350 24.56 18.87 37.46
N ILE A 351 25.74 18.49 36.97
CA ILE A 351 25.92 18.13 35.55
C ILE A 351 24.96 17.00 35.18
N GLY A 352 24.19 17.18 34.13
CA GLY A 352 23.18 16.24 33.66
C GLY A 352 21.81 16.36 34.35
N SER A 353 21.66 17.22 35.36
CA SER A 353 20.34 17.48 35.97
C SER A 353 19.38 18.08 34.94
N PRO A 354 18.15 17.54 34.81
CA PRO A 354 17.15 18.07 33.88
C PRO A 354 16.65 19.43 34.36
N VAL A 355 16.49 20.38 33.42
CA VAL A 355 16.04 21.76 33.68
C VAL A 355 14.61 21.93 33.18
N VAL A 356 14.39 21.63 31.90
CA VAL A 356 13.07 21.58 31.26
C VAL A 356 13.01 20.42 30.27
N THR A 357 11.82 19.96 29.91
CA THR A 357 11.61 19.11 28.74
C THR A 357 11.07 19.96 27.60
N LEU A 358 11.73 19.90 26.44
CA LEU A 358 11.28 20.56 25.21
C LEU A 358 10.69 19.56 24.24
N ILE A 359 9.70 20.01 23.49
CA ILE A 359 9.08 19.30 22.38
C ILE A 359 9.20 20.18 21.13
N ASN A 360 9.87 19.70 20.09
CA ASN A 360 9.80 20.35 18.79
C ASN A 360 8.48 19.96 18.11
N ASP A 361 7.50 20.85 18.17
CA ASP A 361 6.18 20.65 17.56
C ASP A 361 6.10 21.20 16.13
N LEU A 362 7.19 21.74 15.60
CA LEU A 362 7.32 22.20 14.22
C LEU A 362 7.91 21.13 13.29
N ASP A 363 8.78 20.27 13.84
CA ASP A 363 9.32 19.10 13.16
C ASP A 363 8.73 17.83 13.76
N ILE A 364 7.74 17.28 13.05
CA ILE A 364 6.95 16.14 13.51
C ILE A 364 6.91 15.04 12.45
N GLU A 365 6.85 13.82 12.93
CA GLU A 365 6.63 12.63 12.13
C GLU A 365 5.40 11.87 12.61
N ILE A 366 4.94 10.94 11.78
CA ILE A 366 3.95 9.95 12.19
C ILE A 366 4.67 8.63 12.40
N GLU A 367 4.39 7.98 13.51
CA GLU A 367 4.81 6.61 13.82
C GLU A 367 3.58 5.70 13.76
N ALA A 368 3.63 4.62 12.98
CA ALA A 368 2.57 3.61 12.99
C ALA A 368 3.16 2.20 13.00
N ASP A 369 2.56 1.33 13.81
CA ASP A 369 2.92 -0.08 13.88
C ASP A 369 2.21 -0.86 12.77
N VAL A 370 2.95 -1.24 11.74
CA VAL A 370 2.39 -1.88 10.55
C VAL A 370 2.65 -3.38 10.59
N PRO A 371 1.63 -4.25 10.37
CA PRO A 371 1.83 -5.69 10.29
C PRO A 371 2.87 -6.09 9.23
N GLY A 372 3.73 -7.05 9.54
CA GLY A 372 4.85 -7.44 8.68
C GLY A 372 4.45 -7.84 7.25
N ASN A 373 3.28 -8.48 7.11
CA ASN A 373 2.70 -8.87 5.81
C ASN A 373 2.13 -7.71 4.98
N ARG A 374 2.11 -6.48 5.51
CA ARG A 374 1.63 -5.26 4.83
C ARG A 374 2.74 -4.24 4.54
N LEU A 375 4.01 -4.62 4.76
CA LEU A 375 5.15 -3.73 4.54
C LEU A 375 5.58 -3.61 3.07
N GLY A 376 5.14 -4.53 2.20
CA GLY A 376 5.58 -4.60 0.80
C GLY A 376 5.32 -3.31 0.00
N GLY A 377 4.28 -2.55 0.34
CA GLY A 377 3.97 -1.26 -0.28
C GLY A 377 4.57 -0.04 0.43
N LEU A 378 5.36 -0.22 1.49
CA LEU A 378 5.95 0.87 2.29
C LEU A 378 7.45 1.01 2.00
N THR A 379 7.77 1.42 0.77
CA THR A 379 9.15 1.82 0.42
C THR A 379 9.37 3.31 0.72
N PRO A 380 10.57 3.71 1.19
CA PRO A 380 10.90 5.12 1.38
C PRO A 380 10.60 5.96 0.13
N GLY A 381 9.96 7.11 0.32
CA GLY A 381 9.51 7.99 -0.76
C GLY A 381 8.08 7.74 -1.25
N THR A 382 7.45 6.63 -0.85
CA THR A 382 6.04 6.36 -1.21
C THR A 382 5.12 7.39 -0.54
N SER A 383 4.23 8.01 -1.32
CA SER A 383 3.20 8.90 -0.80
C SER A 383 1.97 8.10 -0.38
N ILE A 384 1.50 8.35 0.84
CA ILE A 384 0.33 7.71 1.43
C ILE A 384 -0.65 8.76 1.95
N ARG A 385 -1.88 8.33 2.20
CA ARG A 385 -2.89 9.16 2.82
C ARG A 385 -2.87 8.97 4.33
N VAL A 386 -3.03 10.06 5.07
CA VAL A 386 -3.23 10.06 6.52
C VAL A 386 -4.47 10.87 6.85
N THR A 387 -5.19 10.45 7.89
CA THR A 387 -6.40 11.11 8.36
C THR A 387 -6.24 11.46 9.83
N LEU A 388 -6.44 12.73 10.17
CA LEU A 388 -6.44 13.21 11.56
C LEU A 388 -7.78 12.92 12.25
N ASP A 389 -7.84 13.16 13.56
CA ASP A 389 -9.03 12.97 14.41
C ASP A 389 -10.22 13.85 14.01
N ASP A 390 -9.96 15.01 13.40
CA ASP A 390 -10.97 15.92 12.85
C ASP A 390 -11.49 15.50 11.46
N ARG A 391 -11.07 14.33 10.96
CA ARG A 391 -11.36 13.75 9.64
C ARG A 391 -10.76 14.51 8.46
N SER A 392 -9.86 15.47 8.69
CA SER A 392 -9.06 16.06 7.61
C SER A 392 -8.11 15.02 7.03
N GLU A 393 -7.98 15.03 5.71
CA GLU A 393 -7.07 14.14 4.98
C GLU A 393 -5.83 14.91 4.54
N HIS A 394 -4.67 14.32 4.79
CA HIS A 394 -3.38 14.86 4.37
C HIS A 394 -2.55 13.77 3.69
N LYS A 395 -1.47 14.19 3.05
CA LYS A 395 -0.48 13.27 2.48
C LYS A 395 0.66 13.12 3.47
N ALA A 396 1.25 11.94 3.51
CA ALA A 396 2.52 11.71 4.16
C ALA A 396 3.44 10.92 3.23
N VAL A 397 4.74 11.00 3.45
CA VAL A 397 5.74 10.25 2.70
C VAL A 397 6.41 9.27 3.64
N VAL A 398 6.54 8.01 3.21
CA VAL A 398 7.29 7.01 3.96
C VAL A 398 8.74 7.47 4.10
N ARG A 399 9.20 7.68 5.33
CA ARG A 399 10.60 7.99 5.63
C ARG A 399 11.41 6.70 5.76
N ALA A 400 10.94 5.81 6.62
CA ALA A 400 11.64 4.58 6.96
C ALA A 400 10.68 3.54 7.54
N VAL A 401 11.00 2.27 7.32
CA VAL A 401 10.42 1.15 8.05
C VAL A 401 11.52 0.57 8.94
N ILE A 402 11.34 0.66 10.25
CA ILE A 402 12.36 0.25 11.21
C ILE A 402 12.50 -1.28 11.14
N PRO A 403 13.72 -1.83 11.05
CA PRO A 403 13.96 -3.28 11.02
C PRO A 403 13.89 -3.90 12.43
N ASP A 404 12.87 -3.54 13.19
CA ASP A 404 12.59 -4.06 14.53
C ASP A 404 11.13 -4.53 14.57
N GLU A 405 10.94 -5.86 14.65
CA GLU A 405 9.61 -6.46 14.66
C GLU A 405 9.23 -6.82 16.10
N ASN A 406 8.08 -6.30 16.54
CA ASN A 406 7.52 -6.68 17.83
C ASN A 406 7.06 -8.15 17.77
N PRO A 407 7.67 -9.08 18.53
CA PRO A 407 7.37 -10.50 18.43
C PRO A 407 5.96 -10.87 18.92
N ARG A 408 5.31 -10.00 19.72
CA ARG A 408 3.96 -10.23 20.25
C ARG A 408 2.87 -9.84 19.24
N THR A 409 3.06 -8.73 18.54
CA THR A 409 2.07 -8.16 17.61
C THR A 409 2.39 -8.42 16.14
N ARG A 410 3.60 -8.89 15.81
CA ARG A 410 4.09 -9.08 14.42
C ARG A 410 4.00 -7.81 13.59
N THR A 411 4.22 -6.68 14.24
CA THR A 411 4.23 -5.33 13.64
C THR A 411 5.64 -4.78 13.64
N ARG A 412 5.91 -3.90 12.66
CA ARG A 412 7.14 -3.11 12.58
C ARG A 412 6.77 -1.62 12.57
N PRO A 413 7.48 -0.76 13.32
CA PRO A 413 7.19 0.65 13.32
C PRO A 413 7.67 1.28 12.00
N ALA A 414 6.77 2.00 11.35
CA ALA A 414 7.04 2.80 10.17
C ALA A 414 6.95 4.29 10.52
N ARG A 415 7.87 5.07 9.96
CA ARG A 415 7.99 6.52 10.12
C ARG A 415 7.56 7.21 8.84
N PHE A 416 6.72 8.24 8.97
CA PHE A 416 6.22 9.01 7.85
C PHE A 416 6.43 10.50 8.08
N VAL A 417 6.90 11.22 7.06
CA VAL A 417 6.96 12.68 7.07
C VAL A 417 5.62 13.21 6.56
N PRO A 418 4.80 13.83 7.41
CA PRO A 418 3.53 14.39 6.99
C PRO A 418 3.73 15.66 6.17
N ASN A 419 2.85 15.88 5.19
CA ASN A 419 2.66 17.15 4.52
C ASN A 419 1.25 17.65 4.88
N PHE A 420 1.17 18.29 6.05
CA PHE A 420 -0.07 18.87 6.54
C PHE A 420 -0.38 20.18 5.81
N VAL A 421 -1.61 20.30 5.33
CA VAL A 421 -2.12 21.48 4.60
C VAL A 421 -3.41 21.90 5.29
N ASP A 422 -3.59 23.20 5.54
CA ASP A 422 -4.79 23.76 6.18
C ASP A 422 -5.15 23.13 7.54
N LEU A 423 -4.16 23.01 8.44
CA LEU A 423 -4.38 22.53 9.80
C LEU A 423 -5.39 23.44 10.54
N LYS A 424 -6.48 22.85 11.04
CA LYS A 424 -7.52 23.57 11.79
C LYS A 424 -7.18 23.76 13.27
N LYS A 425 -6.25 22.95 13.80
CA LYS A 425 -5.83 22.94 15.21
C LYS A 425 -4.32 22.68 15.29
N PRO A 426 -3.65 23.18 16.33
CA PRO A 426 -2.29 22.77 16.65
C PRO A 426 -2.22 21.26 16.87
N LEU A 427 -1.12 20.65 16.42
CA LEU A 427 -0.89 19.22 16.57
C LEU A 427 -0.25 18.95 17.93
N ALA A 428 -0.56 17.79 18.51
CA ALA A 428 0.03 17.35 19.76
C ALA A 428 0.86 16.09 19.56
N THR A 429 1.97 15.98 20.29
CA THR A 429 2.69 14.70 20.37
C THR A 429 1.78 13.63 20.97
N ASN A 430 1.89 12.39 20.48
CA ASN A 430 1.02 11.25 20.76
C ASN A 430 -0.44 11.40 20.29
N GLN A 431 -0.79 12.45 19.54
CA GLN A 431 -2.11 12.55 18.89
C GLN A 431 -2.28 11.37 17.93
N SER A 432 -3.45 10.74 17.96
CA SER A 432 -3.78 9.61 17.09
C SER A 432 -3.96 10.04 15.64
N VAL A 433 -3.43 9.24 14.72
CA VAL A 433 -3.56 9.46 13.27
C VAL A 433 -3.91 8.13 12.62
N THR A 434 -4.80 8.14 11.63
CA THR A 434 -5.05 6.95 10.80
C THR A 434 -4.18 7.00 9.56
N VAL A 435 -3.30 6.01 9.38
CA VAL A 435 -2.41 5.86 8.25
C VAL A 435 -2.98 4.84 7.28
N HIS A 436 -3.22 5.23 6.03
CA HIS A 436 -3.77 4.33 5.01
C HIS A 436 -2.64 3.59 4.29
N VAL A 437 -2.29 2.42 4.82
CA VAL A 437 -1.17 1.60 4.34
C VAL A 437 -1.59 0.79 3.10
N PRO A 438 -0.84 0.83 1.99
CA PRO A 438 -1.14 0.02 0.80
C PRO A 438 -1.06 -1.49 1.09
N VAL A 439 -2.06 -2.24 0.63
CA VAL A 439 -2.30 -3.66 0.91
C VAL A 439 -1.50 -4.58 -0.02
N GLY A 440 -0.89 -4.02 -1.06
CA GLY A 440 -0.06 -4.69 -2.06
C GLY A 440 0.48 -3.69 -3.08
N GLU A 441 1.17 -4.19 -4.11
CA GLU A 441 1.59 -3.34 -5.24
C GLU A 441 0.38 -2.75 -5.97
N ALA A 442 0.54 -1.53 -6.48
CA ALA A 442 -0.50 -0.92 -7.31
C ALA A 442 -0.74 -1.81 -8.53
N ARG A 443 -1.98 -2.30 -8.70
CA ARG A 443 -2.37 -3.07 -9.87
C ARG A 443 -3.12 -2.19 -10.83
N THR A 444 -2.85 -2.35 -12.12
CA THR A 444 -3.62 -1.71 -13.16
C THR A 444 -5.00 -2.37 -13.24
N VAL A 445 -6.06 -1.57 -13.10
CA VAL A 445 -7.44 -2.02 -13.26
C VAL A 445 -8.11 -1.22 -14.36
N THR A 446 -8.91 -1.91 -15.18
CA THR A 446 -9.70 -1.28 -16.22
C THR A 446 -10.95 -0.67 -15.59
N THR A 447 -11.17 0.63 -15.77
CA THR A 447 -12.28 1.37 -15.16
C THR A 447 -13.20 2.02 -16.21
N VAL A 448 -14.49 2.07 -15.88
CA VAL A 448 -15.53 2.72 -16.68
C VAL A 448 -16.21 3.83 -15.88
N SER A 449 -16.54 4.94 -16.51
CA SER A 449 -17.30 6.02 -15.85
C SER A 449 -18.61 5.49 -15.28
N LYS A 450 -18.99 5.94 -14.08
CA LYS A 450 -20.28 5.59 -13.47
C LYS A 450 -21.47 5.94 -14.38
N ASP A 451 -21.34 6.97 -15.20
CA ASP A 451 -22.40 7.48 -16.07
C ASP A 451 -22.62 6.59 -17.30
N ALA A 452 -21.66 5.71 -17.65
CA ALA A 452 -21.81 4.77 -18.75
C ALA A 452 -22.63 3.52 -18.39
N ILE A 453 -22.86 3.29 -17.10
CA ILE A 453 -23.47 2.06 -16.58
C ILE A 453 -24.99 2.16 -16.71
N VAL A 454 -25.59 1.25 -17.47
CA VAL A 454 -27.04 1.13 -17.62
C VAL A 454 -27.51 -0.16 -16.92
N ARG A 455 -28.59 -0.05 -16.15
CA ARG A 455 -29.22 -1.20 -15.47
C ARG A 455 -30.56 -1.50 -16.14
N ARG A 456 -30.66 -2.64 -16.84
CA ARG A 456 -31.90 -3.03 -17.55
C ARG A 456 -32.21 -4.50 -17.28
N GLY A 457 -33.40 -4.78 -16.74
CA GLY A 457 -33.87 -6.14 -16.47
C GLY A 457 -32.97 -6.94 -15.50
N GLY A 458 -32.39 -6.27 -14.49
CA GLY A 458 -31.46 -6.89 -13.53
C GLY A 458 -30.02 -7.05 -14.03
N ASN A 459 -29.77 -6.83 -15.32
CA ASN A 459 -28.43 -6.90 -15.90
C ASN A 459 -27.75 -5.53 -15.89
N VAL A 460 -26.42 -5.55 -15.69
CA VAL A 460 -25.56 -4.36 -15.78
C VAL A 460 -24.82 -4.40 -17.10
N LEU A 461 -24.98 -3.35 -17.92
CA LEU A 461 -24.38 -3.26 -19.24
C LEU A 461 -23.87 -1.84 -19.53
N VAL A 462 -22.96 -1.74 -20.48
CA VAL A 462 -22.47 -0.47 -21.04
C VAL A 462 -22.69 -0.49 -22.54
N PHE A 463 -22.91 0.66 -23.17
CA PHE A 463 -22.99 0.74 -24.63
C PHE A 463 -21.60 1.05 -25.19
N VAL A 464 -20.98 0.06 -25.83
CA VAL A 464 -19.69 0.21 -26.51
C VAL A 464 -19.93 0.69 -27.94
N VAL A 465 -19.12 1.65 -28.38
CA VAL A 465 -19.15 2.15 -29.75
C VAL A 465 -18.32 1.23 -30.64
N ARG A 466 -19.00 0.54 -31.56
CA ARG A 466 -18.37 -0.29 -32.61
C ARG A 466 -18.93 0.15 -33.96
N ASP A 467 -18.04 0.48 -34.91
CA ASP A 467 -18.41 0.87 -36.28
C ASP A 467 -19.46 1.99 -36.38
N GLY A 468 -19.44 2.95 -35.43
CA GLY A 468 -20.39 4.06 -35.37
C GLY A 468 -21.76 3.72 -34.78
N ASN A 469 -21.95 2.50 -34.28
CA ASN A 469 -23.17 2.02 -33.66
C ASN A 469 -22.96 1.71 -32.16
N GLY A 470 -24.03 1.84 -31.37
CA GLY A 470 -24.02 1.52 -29.94
C GLY A 470 -24.41 0.07 -29.71
N GLN A 471 -23.45 -0.76 -29.29
CA GLN A 471 -23.71 -2.16 -28.95
C GLN A 471 -23.76 -2.35 -27.43
N PRO A 472 -24.84 -2.93 -26.88
CA PRO A 472 -24.92 -3.22 -25.46
C PRO A 472 -23.96 -4.37 -25.13
N GLN A 473 -23.06 -4.11 -24.21
CA GLN A 473 -22.06 -5.06 -23.75
C GLN A 473 -22.28 -5.30 -22.25
N PRO A 474 -22.66 -6.52 -21.84
CA PRO A 474 -22.74 -6.88 -20.42
C PRO A 474 -21.38 -6.72 -19.76
N VAL A 475 -21.35 -6.14 -18.56
CA VAL A 475 -20.13 -5.96 -17.78
C VAL A 475 -20.30 -6.47 -16.37
N LYS A 476 -19.22 -7.02 -15.81
CA LYS A 476 -19.12 -7.31 -14.38
C LYS A 476 -18.37 -6.16 -13.72
N LEU A 477 -19.04 -5.47 -12.81
CA LEU A 477 -18.46 -4.36 -12.06
C LEU A 477 -17.78 -4.87 -10.79
N GLY A 478 -16.69 -4.21 -10.41
CA GLY A 478 -16.01 -4.34 -9.12
C GLY A 478 -16.22 -3.10 -8.25
N GLU A 479 -15.24 -2.80 -7.41
CA GLU A 479 -15.23 -1.64 -6.52
C GLU A 479 -15.23 -0.31 -7.29
N SER A 480 -15.73 0.76 -6.67
CA SER A 480 -15.64 2.11 -7.21
C SER A 480 -14.28 2.74 -6.92
N VAL A 481 -13.68 3.36 -7.92
CA VAL A 481 -12.41 4.10 -7.83
C VAL A 481 -12.68 5.54 -8.25
N GLY A 482 -12.77 6.44 -7.27
CA GLY A 482 -13.17 7.83 -7.52
C GLY A 482 -14.58 7.93 -8.12
N GLY A 483 -14.69 8.51 -9.32
CA GLY A 483 -15.94 8.63 -10.08
C GLY A 483 -16.22 7.48 -11.05
N ARG A 484 -15.40 6.42 -11.04
CA ARG A 484 -15.43 5.30 -11.98
C ARG A 484 -15.64 3.98 -11.25
N PHE A 485 -16.02 2.93 -11.97
CA PHE A 485 -16.13 1.56 -11.47
C PHE A 485 -15.13 0.66 -12.16
N ILE A 486 -14.51 -0.23 -11.40
CA ILE A 486 -13.65 -1.28 -11.96
C ILE A 486 -14.53 -2.21 -12.80
N VAL A 487 -14.04 -2.62 -13.97
CA VAL A 487 -14.68 -3.65 -14.79
C VAL A 487 -13.80 -4.89 -14.78
N THR A 488 -14.31 -5.98 -14.21
CA THR A 488 -13.57 -7.26 -14.15
C THR A 488 -13.71 -8.07 -15.44
N SER A 489 -14.79 -7.85 -16.20
CA SER A 489 -14.98 -8.45 -17.52
C SER A 489 -16.01 -7.67 -18.34
N GLY A 490 -15.83 -7.65 -19.67
CA GLY A 490 -16.84 -7.19 -20.63
C GLY A 490 -16.33 -6.11 -21.58
N VAL A 491 -15.42 -5.24 -21.13
CA VAL A 491 -14.77 -4.19 -21.94
C VAL A 491 -13.27 -4.16 -21.71
N LYS A 492 -12.52 -3.58 -22.66
CA LYS A 492 -11.06 -3.43 -22.58
C LYS A 492 -10.67 -1.95 -22.56
N ALA A 493 -9.48 -1.66 -22.02
CA ALA A 493 -8.90 -0.33 -22.14
C ALA A 493 -8.84 0.13 -23.60
N GLY A 494 -9.23 1.38 -23.86
CA GLY A 494 -9.36 1.96 -25.18
C GLY A 494 -10.73 1.80 -25.83
N ASP A 495 -11.62 0.95 -25.30
CA ASP A 495 -13.02 0.91 -25.76
C ASP A 495 -13.72 2.25 -25.46
N ARG A 496 -14.48 2.77 -26.43
CA ARG A 496 -15.32 3.96 -26.22
C ARG A 496 -16.70 3.53 -25.74
N VAL A 497 -17.12 3.99 -24.57
CA VAL A 497 -18.43 3.72 -24.00
C VAL A 497 -19.29 4.98 -23.97
N VAL A 498 -20.60 4.85 -24.12
CA VAL A 498 -21.52 5.98 -24.06
C VAL A 498 -21.81 6.35 -22.61
N VAL A 499 -21.46 7.58 -22.20
CA VAL A 499 -21.72 8.15 -20.86
C VAL A 499 -22.95 9.05 -20.80
N ARG A 500 -23.48 9.49 -21.95
CA ARG A 500 -24.70 10.31 -22.01
C ARG A 500 -25.56 9.91 -23.19
N GLY A 501 -26.85 9.70 -22.94
CA GLY A 501 -27.83 9.24 -23.93
C GLY A 501 -27.98 7.72 -24.00
N ASN A 502 -27.22 6.97 -23.19
CA ASN A 502 -27.22 5.51 -23.08
C ASN A 502 -28.55 4.89 -22.64
N GLU A 503 -29.32 5.54 -21.76
CA GLU A 503 -30.60 5.01 -21.25
C GLU A 503 -31.64 4.75 -22.36
N ASN A 504 -31.64 5.60 -23.39
CA ASN A 504 -32.60 5.56 -24.49
C ASN A 504 -32.07 4.81 -25.73
N LEU A 505 -30.85 4.28 -25.69
CA LEU A 505 -30.27 3.55 -26.81
C LEU A 505 -30.92 2.18 -27.00
N ARG A 506 -31.19 1.85 -28.27
CA ARG A 506 -31.56 0.50 -28.71
C ARG A 506 -30.31 -0.25 -29.17
N PRO A 507 -30.28 -1.59 -29.04
CA PRO A 507 -29.17 -2.40 -29.54
C PRO A 507 -28.89 -2.12 -31.02
N GLY A 508 -27.64 -1.80 -31.37
CA GLY A 508 -27.22 -1.56 -32.75
C GLY A 508 -27.63 -0.21 -33.34
N GLN A 509 -28.19 0.70 -32.54
CA GLN A 509 -28.60 2.03 -33.02
C GLN A 509 -27.40 2.86 -33.46
N ARG A 510 -27.53 3.55 -34.61
CA ARG A 510 -26.50 4.45 -35.14
C ARG A 510 -26.31 5.64 -34.20
N LEU A 511 -25.05 5.98 -33.93
CA LEU A 511 -24.68 7.04 -32.99
C LEU A 511 -24.18 8.28 -33.74
N ARG A 512 -24.47 9.46 -33.20
CA ARG A 512 -23.78 10.70 -33.52
C ARG A 512 -23.03 11.16 -32.28
N ILE A 513 -21.71 11.05 -32.31
CA ILE A 513 -20.85 11.41 -31.18
C ILE A 513 -20.72 12.94 -31.15
N SER A 514 -21.23 13.55 -30.10
CA SER A 514 -21.10 14.99 -29.90
C SER A 514 -19.68 15.31 -29.42
N GLY A 515 -18.87 15.93 -30.30
CA GLY A 515 -17.51 16.40 -29.96
C GLY A 515 -16.37 15.89 -30.85
N ASP A 516 -16.64 15.12 -31.91
CA ASP A 516 -15.61 14.74 -32.91
C ASP A 516 -15.34 15.92 -33.86
N PRO A 517 -14.08 16.39 -34.06
CA PRO A 517 -13.77 17.56 -34.89
C PRO A 517 -13.84 17.29 -36.40
N THR A 518 -14.33 16.13 -36.84
CA THR A 518 -14.44 15.75 -38.25
C THR A 518 -15.89 15.70 -38.70
N THR A 519 -16.53 16.87 -38.80
CA THR A 519 -17.67 17.05 -39.70
C THR A 519 -17.57 18.45 -40.32
N PRO A 520 -17.41 18.57 -41.66
CA PRO A 520 -17.30 19.88 -42.30
C PRO A 520 -18.61 20.64 -42.16
N ALA A 521 -18.49 21.89 -41.71
CA ALA A 521 -19.54 22.89 -41.77
C ALA A 521 -19.83 23.24 -43.24
N ASN A 522 -20.99 22.86 -43.75
CA ASN A 522 -21.65 23.49 -44.90
C ASN A 522 -23.10 22.97 -44.99
N GLY A 523 -24.13 23.77 -45.20
CA GLY A 523 -24.14 25.17 -45.57
C GLY A 523 -25.49 25.83 -45.36
N VAL A 524 -25.41 27.15 -45.37
CA VAL A 524 -26.48 28.13 -45.43
C VAL A 524 -27.48 27.80 -46.56
N ARG A 525 -28.78 27.80 -46.25
CA ARG A 525 -29.84 28.28 -47.15
C ARG A 525 -30.93 28.94 -46.32
N GLY A 526 -31.11 30.24 -46.54
CA GLY A 526 -32.24 31.01 -46.02
C GLY A 526 -33.42 31.03 -46.99
N GLY A 527 -34.45 31.77 -46.57
CA GLY A 527 -35.46 32.38 -47.44
C GLY A 527 -36.89 31.95 -47.13
N GLY A 528 -37.69 32.91 -46.64
CA GLY A 528 -39.15 32.82 -46.52
C GLY A 528 -39.69 33.67 -45.39
#